data_AF-A0A8J4LS88-F1
#
_entry.id   AF-A0A8J4LS88-F1
#
_cell.length_a   1.000
_cell.length_b   1.000
_cell.length_c   1.000
_cell.angle_alpha   90.00
_cell.angle_beta   90.00
_cell.angle_gamma   90.00
#
_symmetry.space_group_name_H-M   'P 1'
#
loop_
_entity.id
_entity.type
_entity.pdbx_description
1 polymer ?
#
loop_
_entity_poly.entity_id
_entity_poly.type
_entity_poly.pdbx_seq_one_letter_code
_entity_poly.pdbx_strand_id
1 'polypeptide(L)'
;MTASENGKYLSSDFWLQTTITYGYIVLWIFLSALVIMVNKYVLAYAGFPFPIALTLSHMAFCSAIAFVLIRTGFVAPVNMDSRTYCRNVLPIAALFSGTLWLGNAAYLYLSVAFIQMLKATMPVTVFLVGVLLGTERYTLLYALNMAVVAVGVATASYGELNFNLVGVVFQVGSIVTESFRLCLIQLLLQASGIKLNPVTTLYYVAPACFAFLCVPFAFLELPRIMHTDTNSNEEVGFPVPWLLISAVSAFALNMSVFLLIGRSSALTMNVAGVIKDWLLILLSVMLYQSPVGSLQIFGYSIAFGGVCWYNYQKLKSVQSSPQQPAPSDLENKPLLSDTSDVNKS
;
A
#
# COMPACT_ATOMS: atom_id res chain seq x y z
N MET A 1 33.03 -35.81 -3.15
CA MET A 1 31.76 -35.13 -3.43
C MET A 1 31.87 -34.48 -4.80
N THR A 2 31.24 -35.11 -5.79
CA THR A 2 31.38 -34.77 -7.21
C THR A 2 30.41 -33.65 -7.60
N ALA A 3 30.71 -32.90 -8.68
CA ALA A 3 29.92 -31.77 -9.17
C ALA A 3 28.40 -32.05 -9.36
N SER A 4 28.01 -33.33 -9.47
CA SER A 4 26.62 -33.79 -9.53
C SER A 4 25.86 -33.64 -8.20
N GLU A 5 26.53 -33.86 -7.06
CA GLU A 5 25.93 -33.63 -5.73
C GLU A 5 25.75 -32.13 -5.48
N ASN A 6 26.78 -31.31 -5.76
CA ASN A 6 26.69 -29.85 -5.63
C ASN A 6 25.59 -29.25 -6.52
N GLY A 7 25.37 -29.79 -7.72
CA GLY A 7 24.28 -29.36 -8.60
C GLY A 7 22.88 -29.71 -8.07
N LYS A 8 22.72 -30.81 -7.34
CA LYS A 8 21.46 -31.18 -6.68
C LYS A 8 21.19 -30.34 -5.43
N TYR A 9 22.22 -30.03 -4.63
CA TYR A 9 22.06 -29.12 -3.48
C TYR A 9 21.70 -27.70 -3.95
N LEU A 10 22.37 -27.19 -4.98
CA LEU A 10 22.09 -25.87 -5.54
C LEU A 10 20.67 -25.79 -6.15
N SER A 11 20.19 -26.86 -6.80
CA SER A 11 18.83 -26.89 -7.35
C SER A 11 17.77 -27.04 -6.26
N SER A 12 18.01 -27.87 -5.23
CA SER A 12 17.10 -28.02 -4.08
C SER A 12 16.95 -26.70 -3.32
N ASP A 13 18.04 -25.97 -3.08
CA ASP A 13 18.01 -24.66 -2.43
C ASP A 13 17.28 -23.63 -3.29
N PHE A 14 17.46 -23.66 -4.61
CA PHE A 14 16.74 -22.80 -5.54
C PHE A 14 15.23 -23.06 -5.52
N TRP A 15 14.80 -24.31 -5.59
CA TRP A 15 13.37 -24.68 -5.53
C TRP A 15 12.75 -24.34 -4.18
N LEU A 16 13.50 -24.52 -3.09
CA LEU A 16 13.05 -24.15 -1.74
C LEU A 16 12.85 -22.63 -1.61
N GLN A 17 13.84 -21.82 -2.03
CA GLN A 17 13.73 -20.36 -2.01
C GLN A 17 12.58 -19.85 -2.88
N THR A 18 12.40 -20.46 -4.05
CA THR A 18 11.30 -20.17 -4.96
C THR A 18 9.95 -20.47 -4.31
N THR A 19 9.82 -21.65 -3.70
CA THR A 19 8.59 -22.08 -2.99
C THR A 19 8.26 -21.15 -1.83
N ILE A 20 9.26 -20.77 -1.02
CA ILE A 20 9.09 -19.81 0.08
C ILE A 20 8.60 -18.46 -0.43
N THR A 21 9.17 -17.97 -1.53
CA THR A 21 8.80 -16.68 -2.13
C THR A 21 7.35 -16.69 -2.63
N TYR A 22 6.94 -17.74 -3.35
CA TYR A 22 5.55 -17.92 -3.76
C TYR A 22 4.61 -18.06 -2.56
N GLY A 23 5.04 -18.73 -1.49
CA GLY A 23 4.31 -18.81 -0.22
C GLY A 23 4.03 -17.43 0.38
N TYR A 24 5.02 -16.54 0.41
CA TYR A 24 4.83 -15.16 0.88
C TYR A 24 3.89 -14.34 -0.02
N ILE A 25 3.95 -14.54 -1.34
CA ILE A 25 3.02 -13.90 -2.28
C ILE A 25 1.58 -14.34 -2.00
N VAL A 26 1.35 -15.65 -1.88
CA VAL A 26 0.01 -16.20 -1.59
C VAL A 26 -0.50 -15.69 -0.23
N LEU A 27 0.36 -15.67 0.79
CA LEU A 27 0.02 -15.14 2.11
C LEU A 27 -0.37 -13.65 2.03
N TRP A 28 0.39 -12.84 1.31
CA TRP A 28 0.10 -11.42 1.11
C TRP A 28 -1.24 -11.20 0.38
N ILE A 29 -1.50 -11.97 -0.69
CA ILE A 29 -2.77 -11.92 -1.43
C ILE A 29 -3.93 -12.31 -0.52
N PHE A 30 -3.80 -13.42 0.21
CA PHE A 30 -4.81 -13.91 1.14
C PHE A 30 -5.11 -12.88 2.23
N LEU A 31 -4.09 -12.32 2.90
CA LEU A 31 -4.27 -11.31 3.94
C LEU A 31 -4.89 -10.02 3.38
N SER A 32 -4.52 -9.62 2.16
CA SER A 32 -5.14 -8.48 1.49
C SER A 32 -6.62 -8.74 1.23
N ALA A 33 -6.98 -9.93 0.75
CA ALA A 33 -8.37 -10.32 0.55
C ALA A 33 -9.15 -10.38 1.86
N LEU A 34 -8.56 -10.97 2.90
CA LEU A 34 -9.17 -11.07 4.22
C LEU A 34 -9.49 -9.69 4.79
N VAL A 35 -8.53 -8.75 4.81
CA VAL A 35 -8.78 -7.39 5.30
C VAL A 35 -9.88 -6.70 4.50
N ILE A 36 -9.81 -6.74 3.18
CA ILE A 36 -10.75 -6.01 2.31
C ILE A 36 -12.17 -6.56 2.46
N MET A 37 -12.33 -7.88 2.42
CA MET A 37 -13.63 -8.53 2.57
C MET A 37 -14.16 -8.32 3.99
N VAL A 38 -13.37 -8.54 5.05
CA VAL A 38 -13.84 -8.30 6.42
C VAL A 38 -14.24 -6.84 6.62
N ASN A 39 -13.47 -5.86 6.11
CA ASN A 39 -13.84 -4.44 6.20
C ASN A 39 -15.18 -4.17 5.49
N LYS A 40 -15.35 -4.69 4.26
CA LYS A 40 -16.63 -4.55 3.54
C LYS A 40 -17.78 -5.19 4.33
N TYR A 41 -17.58 -6.39 4.87
CA TYR A 41 -18.57 -7.09 5.67
C TYR A 41 -18.98 -6.28 6.90
N VAL A 42 -17.99 -5.80 7.68
CA VAL A 42 -18.23 -4.99 8.88
C VAL A 42 -19.03 -3.73 8.55
N LEU A 43 -18.61 -3.00 7.51
CA LEU A 43 -19.18 -1.69 7.18
C LEU A 43 -20.54 -1.77 6.49
N ALA A 44 -20.76 -2.78 5.64
CA ALA A 44 -21.96 -2.84 4.79
C ALA A 44 -22.98 -3.90 5.24
N TYR A 45 -22.60 -4.90 6.04
CA TYR A 45 -23.47 -6.04 6.36
C TYR A 45 -23.59 -6.32 7.87
N ALA A 46 -22.56 -6.06 8.67
CA ALA A 46 -22.55 -6.37 10.11
C ALA A 46 -23.19 -5.28 11.00
N GLY A 47 -23.87 -4.30 10.41
CA GLY A 47 -24.53 -3.22 11.16
C GLY A 47 -23.59 -2.16 11.76
N PHE A 48 -22.32 -2.10 11.32
CA PHE A 48 -21.34 -1.14 11.83
C PHE A 48 -20.85 -0.17 10.74
N PRO A 49 -21.67 0.81 10.31
CA PRO A 49 -21.34 1.72 9.20
C PRO A 49 -20.42 2.89 9.62
N PHE A 50 -19.35 2.59 10.36
CA PHE A 50 -18.43 3.55 10.97
C PHE A 50 -16.98 3.33 10.49
N PRO A 51 -16.62 3.79 9.28
CA PRO A 51 -15.30 3.58 8.68
C PRO A 51 -14.14 4.22 9.46
N ILE A 52 -14.34 5.35 10.13
CA ILE A 52 -13.30 5.99 10.94
C ILE A 52 -13.05 5.16 12.20
N ALA A 53 -14.11 4.71 12.89
CA ALA A 53 -13.99 3.84 14.06
C ALA A 53 -13.29 2.51 13.71
N LEU A 54 -13.63 1.91 12.56
CA LEU A 54 -12.95 0.71 12.06
C LEU A 54 -11.44 0.96 11.88
N THR A 55 -11.07 2.04 11.20
CA THR A 55 -9.65 2.34 10.93
C THR A 55 -8.88 2.83 12.15
N LEU A 56 -9.54 3.49 13.10
CA LEU A 56 -9.00 3.80 14.42
C LEU A 56 -8.62 2.51 15.16
N SER A 57 -9.47 1.49 15.12
CA SER A 57 -9.17 0.19 15.74
C SER A 57 -7.92 -0.46 15.14
N HIS A 58 -7.73 -0.32 13.81
CA HIS A 58 -6.54 -0.82 13.12
C HIS A 58 -5.28 -0.10 13.60
N MET A 59 -5.31 1.24 13.63
CA MET A 59 -4.14 2.03 14.02
C MET A 59 -3.80 1.84 15.49
N ALA A 60 -4.81 1.75 16.38
CA ALA A 60 -4.62 1.44 17.78
C ALA A 60 -3.95 0.08 17.98
N PHE A 61 -4.48 -0.97 17.33
CA PHE A 61 -3.95 -2.32 17.42
C PHE A 61 -2.54 -2.44 16.85
N CYS A 62 -2.32 -1.88 15.66
CA CYS A 62 -1.02 -1.83 14.99
C CYS A 62 0.02 -1.09 15.84
N SER A 63 -0.34 0.05 16.42
CA SER A 63 0.52 0.84 17.32
C SER A 63 0.86 0.05 18.58
N ALA A 64 -0.12 -0.58 19.21
CA ALA A 64 0.10 -1.37 20.43
C ALA A 64 1.08 -2.53 20.19
N ILE A 65 0.87 -3.32 19.12
CA ILE A 65 1.77 -4.43 18.80
C ILE A 65 3.15 -3.93 18.38
N ALA A 66 3.24 -2.90 17.54
CA ALA A 66 4.53 -2.34 17.14
C ALA A 66 5.31 -1.84 18.36
N PHE A 67 4.64 -1.22 19.33
CA PHE A 67 5.25 -0.82 20.59
C PHE A 67 5.78 -2.00 21.39
N VAL A 68 4.98 -3.06 21.54
CA VAL A 68 5.41 -4.29 22.24
C VAL A 68 6.64 -4.89 21.55
N LEU A 69 6.61 -5.08 20.23
CA LEU A 69 7.71 -5.69 19.47
C LEU A 69 9.04 -4.94 19.60
N ILE A 70 9.01 -3.61 19.62
CA ILE A 70 10.23 -2.80 19.81
C ILE A 70 10.68 -2.86 21.27
N ARG A 71 9.75 -2.75 22.23
CA ARG A 71 10.09 -2.77 23.66
C ARG A 71 10.64 -4.11 24.14
N THR A 72 10.17 -5.21 23.57
CA THR A 72 10.69 -6.56 23.88
C THR A 72 11.94 -6.90 23.07
N GLY A 73 12.45 -5.99 22.23
CA GLY A 73 13.71 -6.17 21.49
C GLY A 73 13.62 -7.07 20.26
N PHE A 74 12.43 -7.45 19.80
CA PHE A 74 12.28 -8.22 18.55
C PHE A 74 12.67 -7.41 17.31
N VAL A 75 12.58 -6.08 17.38
CA VAL A 75 12.98 -5.16 16.32
C VAL A 75 13.84 -4.05 16.91
N ALA A 76 14.98 -3.77 16.26
CA ALA A 76 15.89 -2.72 16.70
C ALA A 76 15.19 -1.33 16.69
N PRO A 77 15.28 -0.56 17.79
CA PRO A 77 14.77 0.80 17.80
C PRO A 77 15.62 1.66 16.86
N VAL A 78 14.96 2.39 15.96
CA VAL A 78 15.61 3.41 15.14
C VAL A 78 15.50 4.72 15.91
N ASN A 79 16.59 5.35 16.30
CA ASN A 79 16.53 6.67 16.93
C ASN A 79 16.16 7.72 15.86
N MET A 80 15.02 8.38 16.01
CA MET A 80 14.61 9.44 15.11
C MET A 80 14.48 10.75 15.87
N ASP A 81 15.13 11.79 15.34
CA ASP A 81 15.07 13.13 15.94
C ASP A 81 13.65 13.70 15.87
N SER A 82 13.26 14.45 16.89
CA SER A 82 11.91 15.03 17.03
C SER A 82 11.59 15.98 15.88
N ARG A 83 12.60 16.71 15.37
CA ARG A 83 12.43 17.60 14.21
C ARG A 83 12.14 16.81 12.93
N THR A 84 12.84 15.71 12.71
CA THR A 84 12.63 14.80 11.58
C THR A 84 11.26 14.13 11.67
N TYR A 85 10.85 13.72 12.88
CA TYR A 85 9.51 13.18 13.13
C TYR A 85 8.41 14.19 12.76
N CYS A 86 8.48 15.41 13.29
CA CYS A 86 7.46 16.42 13.03
C CYS A 86 7.41 16.88 11.57
N ARG A 87 8.58 17.06 10.93
CA ARG A 87 8.63 17.58 9.55
C ARG A 87 8.30 16.52 8.50
N ASN A 88 8.68 15.26 8.73
CA ASN A 88 8.58 14.24 7.70
C ASN A 88 7.52 13.18 8.00
N VAL A 89 7.42 12.71 9.25
CA VAL A 89 6.48 11.62 9.60
C VAL A 89 5.06 12.11 9.83
N LEU A 90 4.86 13.26 10.51
CA LEU A 90 3.50 13.78 10.73
C LEU A 90 2.73 14.05 9.43
N PRO A 91 3.30 14.66 8.37
CA PRO A 91 2.58 14.83 7.11
C PRO A 91 2.24 13.50 6.44
N ILE A 92 3.15 12.52 6.48
CA ILE A 92 2.92 11.17 5.96
C ILE A 92 1.77 10.49 6.73
N ALA A 93 1.74 10.62 8.05
CA ALA A 93 0.70 10.08 8.90
C ALA A 93 -0.66 10.76 8.66
N ALA A 94 -0.69 12.08 8.47
CA ALA A 94 -1.90 12.81 8.12
C ALA A 94 -2.47 12.31 6.78
N LEU A 95 -1.64 12.19 5.74
CA LEU A 95 -2.09 11.65 4.45
C LEU A 95 -2.53 10.19 4.56
N PHE A 96 -1.84 9.37 5.35
CA PHE A 96 -2.23 7.97 5.56
C PHE A 96 -3.57 7.87 6.29
N SER A 97 -3.81 8.71 7.30
CA SER A 97 -5.11 8.77 7.99
C SER A 97 -6.24 9.14 7.01
N GLY A 98 -6.00 10.10 6.11
CA GLY A 98 -6.93 10.43 5.02
C GLY A 98 -7.19 9.24 4.09
N THR A 99 -6.14 8.54 3.66
CA THR A 99 -6.28 7.34 2.82
C THR A 99 -7.15 6.28 3.51
N LEU A 100 -6.86 5.97 4.78
CA LEU A 100 -7.57 4.97 5.56
C LEU A 100 -9.04 5.33 5.71
N TRP A 101 -9.32 6.57 6.14
CA TRP A 101 -10.69 7.03 6.32
C TRP A 101 -11.47 7.00 5.00
N LEU A 102 -11.01 7.74 3.99
CA LEU A 102 -11.73 7.89 2.72
C LEU A 102 -11.86 6.55 1.98
N GLY A 103 -10.81 5.72 2.03
CA GLY A 103 -10.80 4.42 1.36
C GLY A 103 -11.74 3.41 2.00
N ASN A 104 -11.89 3.44 3.32
CA ASN A 104 -12.86 2.58 4.00
C ASN A 104 -14.29 3.13 3.91
N ALA A 105 -14.47 4.46 3.91
CA ALA A 105 -15.78 5.08 3.69
C ALA A 105 -16.37 4.72 2.33
N ALA A 106 -15.55 4.51 1.30
CA ALA A 106 -16.00 4.05 -0.01
C ALA A 106 -16.75 2.70 0.04
N TYR A 107 -16.41 1.80 0.98
CA TYR A 107 -17.10 0.51 1.13
C TYR A 107 -18.56 0.63 1.54
N LEU A 108 -18.99 1.77 2.11
CA LEU A 108 -20.39 2.01 2.42
C LEU A 108 -21.25 2.21 1.17
N TYR A 109 -20.64 2.65 0.06
CA TYR A 109 -21.36 3.10 -1.13
C TYR A 109 -21.07 2.25 -2.36
N LEU A 110 -19.88 1.65 -2.45
CA LEU A 110 -19.41 0.95 -3.65
C LEU A 110 -19.18 -0.55 -3.37
N SER A 111 -19.25 -1.34 -4.43
CA SER A 111 -18.81 -2.75 -4.40
C SER A 111 -17.29 -2.84 -4.27
N VAL A 112 -16.78 -3.93 -3.70
CA VAL A 112 -15.32 -4.15 -3.60
C VAL A 112 -14.70 -4.27 -4.99
N ALA A 113 -15.40 -4.94 -5.91
CA ALA A 113 -15.01 -5.02 -7.32
C ALA A 113 -14.81 -3.62 -7.93
N PHE A 114 -15.79 -2.71 -7.77
CA PHE A 114 -15.69 -1.38 -8.34
C PHE A 114 -14.60 -0.53 -7.68
N ILE A 115 -14.45 -0.62 -6.36
CA ILE A 115 -13.33 0.02 -5.64
C ILE A 115 -11.98 -0.43 -6.20
N GLN A 116 -11.84 -1.73 -6.47
CA GLN A 116 -10.62 -2.30 -7.02
C GLN A 116 -10.36 -1.80 -8.45
N MET A 117 -11.41 -1.60 -9.24
CA MET A 117 -11.30 -1.00 -10.58
C MET A 117 -10.91 0.48 -10.53
N LEU A 118 -11.49 1.26 -9.62
CA LEU A 118 -11.12 2.67 -9.42
C LEU A 118 -9.65 2.80 -9.01
N LYS A 119 -9.13 1.87 -8.19
CA LYS A 119 -7.71 1.83 -7.80
C LYS A 119 -6.74 1.62 -8.97
N ALA A 120 -7.19 1.18 -10.15
CA ALA A 120 -6.33 1.17 -11.34
C ALA A 120 -5.88 2.58 -11.78
N THR A 121 -6.51 3.66 -11.28
CA THR A 121 -6.04 5.05 -11.46
C THR A 121 -4.92 5.46 -10.51
N MET A 122 -4.49 4.59 -9.58
CA MET A 122 -3.37 4.87 -8.67
C MET A 122 -2.10 5.29 -9.42
N PRO A 123 -1.61 4.59 -10.47
CA PRO A 123 -0.42 5.01 -11.21
C PRO A 123 -0.58 6.39 -11.88
N VAL A 124 -1.80 6.71 -12.35
CA VAL A 124 -2.12 8.03 -12.93
C VAL A 124 -1.92 9.12 -11.91
N THR A 125 -2.51 8.95 -10.72
CA THR A 125 -2.47 9.95 -9.66
C THR A 125 -1.08 10.08 -9.07
N VAL A 126 -0.35 8.96 -8.87
CA VAL A 126 1.05 8.96 -8.43
C VAL A 126 1.95 9.67 -9.46
N PHE A 127 1.75 9.44 -10.76
CA PHE A 127 2.52 10.14 -11.78
C PHE A 127 2.25 11.65 -11.76
N LEU A 128 0.99 12.06 -11.68
CA LEU A 128 0.62 13.49 -11.62
C LEU A 128 1.21 14.17 -10.38
N VAL A 129 1.05 13.56 -9.21
CA VAL A 129 1.63 14.09 -7.96
C VAL A 129 3.15 14.08 -8.02
N GLY A 130 3.77 13.05 -8.58
CA GLY A 130 5.21 12.98 -8.75
C GLY A 130 5.77 14.07 -9.67
N VAL A 131 5.05 14.41 -10.75
CA VAL A 131 5.40 15.56 -11.60
C VAL A 131 5.23 16.88 -10.84
N LEU A 132 4.15 17.04 -10.07
CA LEU A 132 3.90 18.24 -9.25
C LEU A 132 4.97 18.46 -8.17
N LEU A 133 5.45 17.38 -7.56
CA LEU A 133 6.49 17.42 -6.53
C LEU A 133 7.92 17.37 -7.10
N GLY A 134 8.07 17.27 -8.43
CA GLY A 134 9.36 17.19 -9.10
C GLY A 134 10.11 15.87 -8.91
N THR A 135 9.45 14.81 -8.42
CA THR A 135 10.05 13.47 -8.27
C THR A 135 10.03 12.66 -9.56
N GLU A 136 9.15 12.99 -10.50
CA GLU A 136 8.99 12.32 -11.79
C GLU A 136 9.20 13.30 -12.95
N ARG A 137 9.82 12.82 -14.03
CA ARG A 137 9.98 13.62 -15.26
C ARG A 137 8.76 13.49 -16.15
N TYR A 138 8.17 14.62 -16.51
CA TYR A 138 7.09 14.66 -17.48
C TYR A 138 7.59 14.20 -18.86
N THR A 139 6.90 13.23 -19.45
CA THR A 139 7.11 12.79 -20.84
C THR A 139 5.74 12.59 -21.48
N LEU A 140 5.55 13.09 -22.70
CA LEU A 140 4.28 12.99 -23.42
C LEU A 140 3.79 11.53 -23.53
N LEU A 141 4.71 10.58 -23.77
CA LEU A 141 4.40 9.15 -23.84
C LEU A 141 3.77 8.62 -22.54
N TYR A 142 4.29 9.02 -21.38
CA TYR A 142 3.70 8.65 -20.09
C TYR A 142 2.34 9.31 -19.90
N ALA A 143 2.21 10.59 -20.24
CA ALA A 143 0.94 11.32 -20.14
C ALA A 143 -0.17 10.70 -21.01
N LEU A 144 0.13 10.32 -22.26
CA LEU A 144 -0.80 9.63 -23.14
C LEU A 144 -1.20 8.26 -22.58
N ASN A 145 -0.26 7.50 -22.04
CA ASN A 145 -0.58 6.23 -21.41
C ASN A 145 -1.47 6.40 -20.16
N MET A 146 -1.22 7.43 -19.35
CA MET A 146 -2.09 7.76 -18.21
C MET A 146 -3.50 8.15 -18.67
N ALA A 147 -3.64 8.84 -19.80
CA ALA A 147 -4.94 9.16 -20.38
C ALA A 147 -5.71 7.89 -20.81
N VAL A 148 -5.04 6.89 -21.41
CA VAL A 148 -5.65 5.60 -21.74
C VAL A 148 -6.17 4.90 -20.49
N VAL A 149 -5.40 4.90 -19.40
CA VAL A 149 -5.83 4.33 -18.12
C VAL A 149 -7.07 5.05 -17.59
N ALA A 150 -7.07 6.38 -17.61
CA ALA A 150 -8.20 7.19 -17.17
C ALA A 150 -9.48 6.92 -17.99
N VAL A 151 -9.38 6.80 -19.32
CA VAL A 151 -10.51 6.45 -20.20
C VAL A 151 -11.04 5.05 -19.89
N GLY A 152 -10.14 4.08 -19.67
CA GLY A 152 -10.54 2.72 -19.27
C GLY A 152 -11.33 2.70 -17.97
N VAL A 153 -10.86 3.40 -16.93
CA VAL A 153 -11.58 3.49 -15.65
C VAL A 153 -12.89 4.27 -15.77
N ALA A 154 -12.93 5.34 -16.56
CA ALA A 154 -14.17 6.06 -16.83
C ALA A 154 -15.21 5.18 -17.53
N THR A 155 -14.78 4.39 -18.51
CA THR A 155 -15.62 3.39 -19.20
C THR A 155 -16.12 2.32 -18.22
N ALA A 156 -15.23 1.84 -17.34
CA ALA A 156 -15.59 0.87 -16.31
C ALA A 156 -16.63 1.43 -15.32
N SER A 157 -16.47 2.70 -14.94
CA SER A 157 -17.37 3.42 -14.04
C SER A 157 -18.74 3.67 -14.66
N TYR A 158 -18.79 3.94 -15.97
CA TYR A 158 -20.06 4.07 -16.70
C TYR A 158 -20.83 2.75 -16.77
N GLY A 159 -20.12 1.61 -16.77
CA GLY A 159 -20.72 0.27 -16.74
C GLY A 159 -21.11 -0.24 -15.34
N GLU A 160 -20.87 0.52 -14.27
CA GLU A 160 -21.21 0.11 -12.90
C GLU A 160 -22.72 0.22 -12.66
N LEU A 161 -23.34 -0.88 -12.22
CA LEU A 161 -24.78 -0.96 -12.00
C LEU A 161 -25.22 -0.19 -10.75
N ASN A 162 -24.39 -0.16 -9.71
CA ASN A 162 -24.67 0.52 -8.44
C ASN A 162 -23.81 1.78 -8.31
N PHE A 163 -23.76 2.60 -9.36
CA PHE A 163 -22.92 3.78 -9.37
C PHE A 163 -23.38 4.79 -8.31
N ASN A 164 -22.47 5.12 -7.38
CA ASN A 164 -22.72 6.12 -6.35
C ASN A 164 -21.59 7.16 -6.36
N LEU A 165 -21.93 8.40 -6.74
CA LEU A 165 -20.94 9.48 -6.86
C LEU A 165 -20.25 9.80 -5.52
N VAL A 166 -20.96 9.73 -4.39
CA VAL A 166 -20.37 9.98 -3.06
C VAL A 166 -19.28 8.96 -2.76
N GLY A 167 -19.56 7.68 -3.04
CA GLY A 167 -18.58 6.60 -2.94
C GLY A 167 -17.37 6.81 -3.84
N VAL A 168 -17.59 7.25 -5.08
CA VAL A 168 -16.50 7.55 -6.04
C VAL A 168 -15.64 8.70 -5.54
N VAL A 169 -16.24 9.78 -5.01
CA VAL A 169 -15.50 10.91 -4.43
C VAL A 169 -14.65 10.45 -3.25
N PHE A 170 -15.18 9.63 -2.34
CA PHE A 170 -14.39 9.04 -1.25
C PHE A 170 -13.22 8.19 -1.77
N GLN A 171 -13.47 7.32 -2.76
CA GLN A 171 -12.44 6.45 -3.31
C GLN A 171 -11.35 7.24 -4.06
N VAL A 172 -11.72 8.23 -4.87
CA VAL A 172 -10.77 9.10 -5.57
C VAL A 172 -9.99 9.96 -4.57
N GLY A 173 -10.65 10.51 -3.55
CA GLY A 173 -9.98 11.22 -2.46
C GLY A 173 -8.92 10.37 -1.77
N SER A 174 -9.25 9.11 -1.46
CA SER A 174 -8.31 8.12 -0.91
C SER A 174 -7.10 7.88 -1.83
N ILE A 175 -7.33 7.76 -3.14
CA ILE A 175 -6.28 7.56 -4.16
C ILE A 175 -5.34 8.77 -4.23
N VAL A 176 -5.89 9.98 -4.16
CA VAL A 176 -5.11 11.23 -4.15
C VAL A 176 -4.27 11.35 -2.88
N THR A 177 -4.86 11.18 -1.70
CA THR A 177 -4.10 11.25 -0.44
C THR A 177 -3.01 10.18 -0.38
N GLU A 178 -3.30 8.98 -0.88
CA GLU A 178 -2.34 7.89 -0.97
C GLU A 178 -1.19 8.22 -1.91
N SER A 179 -1.48 8.85 -3.06
CA SER A 179 -0.46 9.24 -4.03
C SER A 179 0.51 10.27 -3.44
N PHE A 180 -0.01 11.29 -2.74
CA PHE A 180 0.83 12.24 -1.98
C PHE A 180 1.66 11.53 -0.91
N ARG A 181 1.06 10.59 -0.16
CA ARG A 181 1.77 9.82 0.87
C ARG A 181 2.95 9.07 0.27
N LEU A 182 2.73 8.36 -0.84
CA LEU A 182 3.75 7.58 -1.52
C LEU A 182 4.90 8.45 -2.04
N CYS A 183 4.60 9.61 -2.65
CA CYS A 183 5.63 10.53 -3.11
C CYS A 183 6.42 11.16 -1.95
N LEU A 184 5.77 11.51 -0.83
CA LEU A 184 6.48 12.01 0.35
C LEU A 184 7.38 10.94 1.00
N ILE A 185 6.91 9.68 1.07
CA ILE A 185 7.76 8.57 1.52
C ILE A 185 8.97 8.41 0.61
N GLN A 186 8.79 8.47 -0.71
CA GLN A 186 9.89 8.39 -1.67
C GLN A 186 10.93 9.50 -1.44
N LEU A 187 10.48 10.75 -1.27
CA LEU A 187 11.35 11.89 -0.96
C LEU A 187 12.10 11.68 0.36
N LEU A 188 11.42 11.19 1.41
CA LEU A 188 12.03 10.94 2.70
C LEU A 188 13.12 9.87 2.62
N LEU A 189 12.87 8.77 1.91
CA LEU A 189 13.81 7.67 1.73
C LEU A 189 15.03 8.10 0.91
N GLN A 190 14.83 8.92 -0.12
CA GLN A 190 15.91 9.47 -0.93
C GLN A 190 16.78 10.47 -0.15
N ALA A 191 16.17 11.32 0.68
CA ALA A 191 16.88 12.36 1.41
C ALA A 191 17.62 11.85 2.66
N SER A 192 17.03 10.90 3.39
CA SER A 192 17.55 10.47 4.70
C SER A 192 18.47 9.24 4.61
N GLY A 193 18.43 8.48 3.51
CA GLY A 193 19.15 7.21 3.39
C GLY A 193 18.71 6.13 4.39
N ILE A 194 17.64 6.38 5.16
CA ILE A 194 17.16 5.50 6.21
C ILE A 194 16.39 4.34 5.56
N LYS A 195 16.89 3.12 5.75
CA LYS A 195 16.13 1.90 5.44
C LYS A 195 15.14 1.64 6.56
N LEU A 196 13.90 2.08 6.38
CA LEU A 196 12.83 1.81 7.34
C LEU A 196 12.27 0.40 7.12
N ASN A 197 12.37 -0.45 8.14
CA ASN A 197 11.59 -1.67 8.21
C ASN A 197 10.10 -1.30 8.41
N PRO A 198 9.13 -1.98 7.80
CA PRO A 198 7.70 -1.78 8.02
C PRO A 198 7.26 -1.81 9.48
N VAL A 199 7.88 -2.60 10.36
CA VAL A 199 7.58 -2.54 11.80
C VAL A 199 7.95 -1.19 12.39
N THR A 200 9.15 -0.69 12.07
CA THR A 200 9.61 0.64 12.51
C THR A 200 8.76 1.74 11.89
N THR A 201 8.34 1.58 10.64
CA THR A 201 7.42 2.52 9.96
C THR A 201 6.10 2.57 10.71
N LEU A 202 5.52 1.41 11.04
CA LEU A 202 4.26 1.31 11.76
C LEU A 202 4.36 1.91 13.16
N TYR A 203 5.47 1.67 13.87
CA TYR A 203 5.72 2.26 15.18
C TYR A 203 5.70 3.80 15.16
N TYR A 204 6.27 4.42 14.12
CA TYR A 204 6.30 5.88 14.01
C TYR A 204 5.02 6.48 13.43
N VAL A 205 4.41 5.81 12.46
CA VAL A 205 3.29 6.33 11.68
C VAL A 205 1.93 6.00 12.32
N ALA A 206 1.73 4.80 12.86
CA ALA A 206 0.42 4.36 13.37
C ALA A 206 -0.10 5.21 14.55
N PRO A 207 0.70 5.58 15.57
CA PRO A 207 0.22 6.45 16.66
C PRO A 207 -0.21 7.83 16.15
N ALA A 208 0.55 8.41 15.22
CA ALA A 208 0.20 9.69 14.61
C ALA A 208 -1.08 9.59 13.77
N CYS A 209 -1.23 8.50 13.00
CA CYS A 209 -2.46 8.24 12.23
C CYS A 209 -3.67 8.09 13.15
N PHE A 210 -3.52 7.39 14.27
CA PHE A 210 -4.56 7.28 15.28
C PHE A 210 -4.99 8.67 15.79
N ALA A 211 -4.03 9.52 16.16
CA ALA A 211 -4.32 10.88 16.61
C ALA A 211 -5.02 11.73 15.53
N PHE A 212 -4.60 11.64 14.27
CA PHE A 212 -5.26 12.34 13.17
C PHE A 212 -6.68 11.82 12.89
N LEU A 213 -6.92 10.51 13.01
CA LEU A 213 -8.25 9.90 12.85
C LEU A 213 -9.20 10.23 14.01
N CYS A 214 -8.68 10.48 15.23
CA CYS A 214 -9.51 10.87 16.37
C CYS A 214 -10.30 12.16 16.12
N VAL A 215 -9.73 13.10 15.35
CA VAL A 215 -10.38 14.38 15.03
C VAL A 215 -11.67 14.16 14.22
N PRO A 216 -11.66 13.60 12.99
CA PRO A 216 -12.89 13.37 12.25
C PRO A 216 -13.81 12.36 12.94
N PHE A 217 -13.29 11.40 13.71
CA PHE A 217 -14.12 10.50 14.52
C PHE A 217 -14.98 11.27 15.53
N ALA A 218 -14.37 12.17 16.30
CA ALA A 218 -15.06 12.95 17.33
C ALA A 218 -16.18 13.84 16.77
N PHE A 219 -16.02 14.35 15.54
CA PHE A 219 -17.00 15.24 14.91
C PHE A 219 -18.06 14.52 14.06
N LEU A 220 -17.73 13.38 13.45
CA LEU A 220 -18.60 12.74 12.44
C LEU A 220 -19.27 11.47 12.94
N GLU A 221 -18.53 10.58 13.58
CA GLU A 221 -19.04 9.24 13.95
C GLU A 221 -19.42 9.15 15.41
N LEU A 222 -18.64 9.76 16.32
CA LEU A 222 -18.91 9.73 17.75
C LEU A 222 -20.31 10.26 18.13
N PRO A 223 -20.78 11.41 17.59
CA PRO A 223 -22.13 11.89 17.89
C PRO A 223 -23.20 10.92 17.38
N ARG A 224 -22.99 10.33 16.19
CA ARG A 224 -23.93 9.37 15.60
C ARG A 224 -24.02 8.10 16.42
N ILE A 225 -22.90 7.58 16.93
CA ILE A 225 -22.88 6.43 17.84
C ILE A 225 -23.67 6.76 19.12
N MET A 226 -23.35 7.88 19.77
CA MET A 226 -24.02 8.29 21.03
C MET A 226 -25.54 8.50 20.86
N HIS A 227 -25.98 9.06 19.74
CA HIS A 227 -27.40 9.29 19.49
C HIS A 227 -28.18 8.04 19.09
N THR A 228 -27.52 7.05 18.48
CA THR A 228 -28.19 5.80 18.07
C THR A 228 -28.53 4.95 19.30
N ASP A 229 -27.63 4.89 20.30
CA ASP A 229 -27.88 4.19 21.57
C ASP A 229 -29.03 4.80 22.41
N THR A 230 -29.46 6.04 22.10
CA THR A 230 -30.50 6.75 22.90
C THR A 230 -31.91 6.61 22.31
N ASN A 231 -32.06 6.36 21.01
CA ASN A 231 -33.35 6.48 20.31
C ASN A 231 -33.88 5.18 19.67
N SER A 232 -33.05 4.16 19.48
CA SER A 232 -33.47 2.88 18.92
C SER A 232 -33.27 1.75 19.93
N ASN A 233 -34.31 0.95 20.18
CA ASN A 233 -34.18 -0.37 20.84
C ASN A 233 -33.38 -1.38 19.99
N GLU A 234 -32.80 -0.95 18.87
CA GLU A 234 -31.77 -1.67 18.13
C GLU A 234 -30.43 -1.21 18.69
N GLU A 235 -29.82 -2.04 19.55
CA GLU A 235 -28.43 -1.85 19.94
C GLU A 235 -27.57 -1.80 18.67
N VAL A 236 -26.75 -0.76 18.52
CA VAL A 236 -25.66 -0.79 17.55
C VAL A 236 -24.70 -1.87 18.03
N GLY A 237 -24.92 -3.10 17.58
CA GLY A 237 -24.11 -4.24 17.98
C GLY A 237 -22.68 -4.01 17.50
N PHE A 238 -21.81 -3.52 18.37
CA PHE A 238 -20.39 -3.41 18.08
C PHE A 238 -19.87 -4.81 17.75
N PRO A 239 -19.49 -5.10 16.49
CA PRO A 239 -19.13 -6.45 16.09
C PRO A 239 -17.67 -6.70 16.49
N VAL A 240 -17.40 -6.68 17.81
CA VAL A 240 -16.05 -6.74 18.40
C VAL A 240 -15.21 -7.88 17.82
N PRO A 241 -15.72 -9.13 17.64
CA PRO A 241 -14.94 -10.19 17.01
C PRO A 241 -14.49 -9.85 15.59
N TRP A 242 -15.36 -9.22 14.79
CA TRP A 242 -15.04 -8.84 13.42
C TRP A 242 -14.08 -7.64 13.34
N LEU A 243 -14.22 -6.68 14.24
CA LEU A 243 -13.27 -5.56 14.39
C LEU A 243 -11.88 -6.07 14.76
N LEU A 244 -11.79 -7.03 15.68
CA LEU A 244 -10.53 -7.67 16.05
C LEU A 244 -9.92 -8.46 14.90
N ILE A 245 -10.71 -9.29 14.19
CA ILE A 245 -10.24 -10.02 13.01
C ILE A 245 -9.72 -9.04 11.95
N SER A 246 -10.45 -7.95 11.71
CA SER A 246 -10.07 -6.90 10.77
C SER A 246 -8.74 -6.24 11.16
N ALA A 247 -8.59 -5.84 12.43
CA ALA A 247 -7.36 -5.20 12.94
C ALA A 247 -6.15 -6.14 12.94
N VAL A 248 -6.34 -7.41 13.34
CA VAL A 248 -5.30 -8.46 13.28
C VAL A 248 -4.88 -8.68 11.84
N SER A 249 -5.84 -8.78 10.92
CA SER A 249 -5.57 -8.98 9.50
C SER A 249 -4.82 -7.77 8.91
N ALA A 250 -5.17 -6.54 9.33
CA ALA A 250 -4.47 -5.33 8.89
C ALA A 250 -3.02 -5.30 9.37
N PHE A 251 -2.76 -5.69 10.63
CA PHE A 251 -1.41 -5.84 11.14
C PHE A 251 -0.63 -6.94 10.40
N ALA A 252 -1.23 -8.12 10.25
CA ALA A 252 -0.63 -9.24 9.54
C ALA A 252 -0.31 -8.89 8.07
N LEU A 253 -1.20 -8.14 7.39
CA LEU A 253 -0.96 -7.64 6.05
C LEU A 253 0.28 -6.75 6.01
N ASN A 254 0.42 -5.80 6.93
CA ASN A 254 1.63 -4.96 7.02
C ASN A 254 2.91 -5.79 7.23
N MET A 255 2.84 -6.86 8.03
CA MET A 255 3.98 -7.76 8.23
C MET A 255 4.30 -8.60 6.98
N SER A 256 3.27 -9.08 6.27
CA SER A 256 3.47 -9.86 5.05
C SER A 256 4.14 -9.04 3.94
N VAL A 257 3.82 -7.74 3.84
CA VAL A 257 4.49 -6.80 2.93
C VAL A 257 5.98 -6.70 3.25
N PHE A 258 6.37 -6.63 4.52
CA PHE A 258 7.80 -6.63 4.90
C PHE A 258 8.53 -7.88 4.43
N LEU A 259 7.98 -9.06 4.74
CA LEU A 259 8.56 -10.34 4.37
C LEU A 259 8.69 -10.46 2.85
N LEU A 260 7.69 -9.97 2.12
CA LEU A 260 7.67 -9.98 0.66
C LEU A 260 8.71 -9.02 0.07
N ILE A 261 8.82 -7.78 0.56
CA ILE A 261 9.83 -6.81 0.09
C ILE A 261 11.25 -7.36 0.29
N GLY A 262 11.52 -8.01 1.42
CA GLY A 262 12.85 -8.56 1.72
C GLY A 262 13.26 -9.75 0.85
N ARG A 263 12.31 -10.39 0.14
CA ARG A 263 12.55 -11.64 -0.60
C ARG A 263 12.18 -11.57 -2.08
N SER A 264 11.46 -10.55 -2.52
CA SER A 264 10.97 -10.42 -3.88
C SER A 264 11.50 -9.16 -4.57
N SER A 265 11.49 -9.18 -5.90
CA SER A 265 11.86 -8.02 -6.70
C SER A 265 10.67 -7.06 -6.84
N ALA A 266 10.93 -5.78 -7.14
CA ALA A 266 9.89 -4.82 -7.47
C ALA A 266 9.00 -5.30 -8.64
N LEU A 267 9.57 -6.03 -9.61
CA LEU A 267 8.83 -6.63 -10.71
C LEU A 267 7.85 -7.71 -10.21
N THR A 268 8.33 -8.62 -9.36
CA THR A 268 7.50 -9.69 -8.77
C THR A 268 6.33 -9.11 -7.99
N MET A 269 6.56 -8.05 -7.21
CA MET A 269 5.49 -7.38 -6.47
C MET A 269 4.46 -6.72 -7.39
N ASN A 270 4.89 -6.09 -8.48
CA ASN A 270 3.98 -5.49 -9.47
C ASN A 270 3.09 -6.54 -10.14
N VAL A 271 3.65 -7.67 -10.56
CA VAL A 271 2.89 -8.77 -11.19
C VAL A 271 1.95 -9.44 -10.17
N ALA A 272 2.43 -9.71 -8.96
CA ALA A 272 1.62 -10.28 -7.90
C ALA A 272 0.45 -9.34 -7.52
N GLY A 273 0.69 -8.03 -7.48
CA GLY A 273 -0.34 -7.03 -7.20
C GLY A 273 -1.45 -7.02 -8.24
N VAL A 274 -1.10 -7.19 -9.51
CA VAL A 274 -2.08 -7.35 -10.59
C VAL A 274 -2.95 -8.59 -10.39
N ILE A 275 -2.33 -9.73 -10.11
CA ILE A 275 -3.07 -10.99 -9.87
C ILE A 275 -3.99 -10.83 -8.67
N LYS A 276 -3.48 -10.25 -7.58
CA LYS A 276 -4.23 -9.92 -6.38
C LYS A 276 -5.49 -9.11 -6.70
N ASP A 277 -5.38 -8.07 -7.53
CA ASP A 277 -6.50 -7.18 -7.85
C ASP A 277 -7.62 -7.92 -8.62
N TRP A 278 -7.27 -8.77 -9.59
CA TRP A 278 -8.25 -9.62 -10.28
C TRP A 278 -8.90 -10.65 -9.36
N LEU A 279 -8.12 -11.27 -8.47
CA LEU A 279 -8.64 -12.21 -7.47
C LEU A 279 -9.61 -11.52 -6.49
N LEU A 280 -9.33 -10.28 -6.09
CA LEU A 280 -10.23 -9.49 -5.24
C LEU A 280 -11.56 -9.16 -5.92
N ILE A 281 -11.52 -8.85 -7.22
CA ILE A 281 -12.74 -8.64 -8.02
C ILE A 281 -13.55 -9.93 -8.07
N LEU A 282 -12.93 -11.06 -8.42
CA LEU A 282 -13.61 -12.36 -8.48
C LEU A 282 -14.21 -12.74 -7.12
N LEU A 283 -13.43 -12.61 -6.06
CA LEU A 283 -13.87 -12.93 -4.71
C LEU A 283 -15.00 -12.01 -4.24
N SER A 284 -14.98 -10.72 -4.61
CA SER A 284 -16.09 -9.80 -4.36
C SER A 284 -17.38 -10.25 -5.03
N VAL A 285 -17.30 -10.72 -6.28
CA VAL A 285 -18.48 -11.23 -7.02
C VAL A 285 -19.02 -12.48 -6.33
N MET A 286 -18.13 -13.40 -5.93
CA MET A 286 -18.53 -14.65 -5.28
C MET A 286 -19.14 -14.45 -3.89
N LEU A 287 -18.51 -13.61 -3.04
CA LEU A 287 -18.94 -13.41 -1.65
C LEU A 287 -20.12 -12.45 -1.51
N TYR A 288 -20.13 -11.35 -2.26
CA TYR A 288 -21.14 -10.30 -2.12
C TYR A 288 -22.17 -10.27 -3.24
N GLN A 289 -22.10 -11.22 -4.18
CA GLN A 289 -23.01 -11.32 -5.33
C GLN A 289 -23.13 -9.98 -6.07
N SER A 290 -22.02 -9.22 -6.13
CA SER A 290 -21.98 -7.91 -6.76
C SER A 290 -21.90 -8.09 -8.28
N PRO A 291 -22.94 -7.75 -9.06
CA PRO A 291 -22.93 -7.98 -10.49
C PRO A 291 -21.93 -7.05 -11.17
N VAL A 292 -21.05 -7.62 -12.01
CA VAL A 292 -20.07 -6.87 -12.80
C VAL A 292 -20.50 -6.91 -14.27
N GLY A 293 -20.75 -5.73 -14.85
CA GLY A 293 -21.22 -5.60 -16.22
C GLY A 293 -20.13 -5.94 -17.25
N SER A 294 -20.53 -6.33 -18.47
CA SER A 294 -19.59 -6.58 -19.57
C SER A 294 -18.82 -5.33 -19.98
N LEU A 295 -19.49 -4.17 -20.02
CA LEU A 295 -18.85 -2.88 -20.28
C LEU A 295 -17.85 -2.51 -19.18
N GLN A 296 -18.17 -2.87 -17.94
CA GLN A 296 -17.29 -2.65 -16.80
C GLN A 296 -15.99 -3.45 -16.91
N ILE A 297 -16.09 -4.74 -17.27
CA ILE A 297 -14.92 -5.59 -17.55
C ILE A 297 -14.11 -5.03 -18.71
N PHE A 298 -14.77 -4.64 -19.81
CA PHE A 298 -14.11 -4.09 -20.98
C PHE A 298 -13.30 -2.83 -20.65
N GLY A 299 -13.92 -1.85 -19.97
CA GLY A 299 -13.23 -0.64 -19.52
C GLY A 299 -12.05 -0.94 -18.60
N TYR A 300 -12.25 -1.86 -17.65
CA TYR A 300 -11.18 -2.26 -16.73
C TYR A 300 -10.03 -2.98 -17.45
N SER A 301 -10.30 -3.80 -18.46
CA SER A 301 -9.26 -4.43 -19.29
C SER A 301 -8.40 -3.40 -20.04
N ILE A 302 -9.00 -2.31 -20.54
CA ILE A 302 -8.25 -1.20 -21.15
C ILE A 302 -7.37 -0.52 -20.10
N ALA A 303 -7.94 -0.18 -18.94
CA ALA A 303 -7.19 0.48 -17.87
C ALA A 303 -6.00 -0.40 -17.41
N PHE A 304 -6.27 -1.68 -17.21
CA PHE A 304 -5.28 -2.67 -16.84
C PHE A 304 -4.15 -2.79 -17.86
N GLY A 305 -4.47 -2.87 -19.16
CA GLY A 305 -3.47 -2.89 -20.23
C GLY A 305 -2.56 -1.65 -20.21
N GLY A 306 -3.14 -0.46 -19.99
CA GLY A 306 -2.38 0.78 -19.83
C GLY A 306 -1.45 0.78 -18.61
N VAL A 307 -1.90 0.23 -17.47
CA VAL A 307 -1.05 0.09 -16.27
C VAL A 307 0.11 -0.89 -16.50
N CYS A 308 -0.15 -2.02 -17.15
CA CYS A 308 0.90 -2.97 -17.53
C CYS A 308 1.94 -2.33 -18.46
N TRP A 309 1.49 -1.57 -19.46
CA TRP A 309 2.38 -0.84 -20.36
C TRP A 309 3.19 0.24 -19.63
N TYR A 310 2.59 0.97 -18.68
CA TYR A 310 3.31 1.92 -17.83
C TYR A 310 4.44 1.25 -17.05
N ASN A 311 4.09 0.17 -16.32
CA ASN A 311 5.03 -0.56 -15.48
C ASN A 311 6.18 -1.14 -16.31
N TYR A 312 5.88 -1.63 -17.51
CA TYR A 312 6.89 -2.13 -18.44
C TYR A 312 7.88 -1.04 -18.88
N GLN A 313 7.38 0.12 -19.29
CA GLN A 313 8.23 1.24 -19.70
C GLN A 313 9.11 1.74 -18.54
N LYS A 314 8.54 1.85 -17.34
CA LYS A 314 9.27 2.29 -16.15
C LYS A 314 10.35 1.29 -15.77
N LEU A 315 10.06 -0.01 -15.83
CA LEU A 315 11.06 -1.06 -15.60
C LEU A 315 12.23 -0.96 -16.60
N LYS A 316 11.93 -0.78 -17.90
CA LYS A 316 12.97 -0.59 -18.92
C LYS A 316 13.85 0.62 -18.63
N SER A 317 13.27 1.75 -18.23
CA SER A 317 14.05 2.96 -17.91
C SER A 317 15.02 2.81 -16.73
N VAL A 318 14.64 1.99 -15.74
CA VAL A 318 15.49 1.67 -14.59
C VAL A 318 16.63 0.75 -15.00
N GLN A 319 16.37 -0.22 -15.89
CA GLN A 319 17.40 -1.12 -16.43
C GLN A 319 18.37 -0.44 -17.40
N SER A 320 17.91 0.57 -18.15
CA SER A 320 18.72 1.30 -19.13
C SER A 320 19.50 2.49 -18.54
N SER A 321 19.22 2.90 -17.31
CA SER A 321 20.04 3.91 -16.62
C SER A 321 21.33 3.23 -16.15
N PRO A 322 22.54 3.74 -16.50
CA PRO A 322 23.78 3.19 -15.98
C PRO A 322 23.71 3.27 -14.46
N GLN A 323 23.80 2.10 -13.83
CA GLN A 323 23.83 1.90 -12.39
C GLN A 323 24.81 2.92 -11.79
N GLN A 324 24.30 3.95 -11.11
CA GLN A 324 25.17 4.71 -10.22
C GLN A 324 25.75 3.69 -9.24
N PRO A 325 27.08 3.61 -9.09
CA PRO A 325 27.69 2.67 -8.17
C PRO A 325 27.04 2.85 -6.81
N ALA A 326 26.78 1.73 -6.12
CA ALA A 326 26.35 1.78 -4.74
C ALA A 326 27.34 2.65 -3.94
N PRO A 327 26.91 3.37 -2.89
CA PRO A 327 27.81 4.20 -2.07
C PRO A 327 29.02 3.43 -1.49
N SER A 328 29.00 2.10 -1.51
CA SER A 328 30.10 1.22 -1.11
C SER A 328 31.29 1.21 -2.08
N ASP A 329 31.14 1.66 -3.33
CA ASP A 329 32.23 1.64 -4.32
C ASP A 329 33.05 2.94 -4.35
N LEU A 330 32.64 3.96 -3.59
CA LEU A 330 33.42 5.19 -3.38
C LEU A 330 34.36 5.11 -2.16
N GLU A 331 34.18 4.11 -1.29
CA GLU A 331 34.97 3.96 -0.05
C GLU A 331 36.26 3.15 -0.25
N ASN A 332 36.48 2.57 -1.44
CA ASN A 332 37.68 1.81 -1.80
C ASN A 332 38.50 2.47 -2.92
N LYS A 333 38.55 3.80 -2.97
CA LYS A 333 39.68 4.48 -3.59
C LYS A 333 40.70 4.81 -2.50
N PRO A 334 41.94 4.32 -2.58
CA PRO A 334 42.99 4.79 -1.69
C PRO A 334 43.17 6.29 -1.95
N LEU A 335 42.70 7.12 -1.03
CA LEU A 335 43.15 8.49 -0.91
C LEU A 335 44.59 8.39 -0.42
N LEU A 336 45.54 8.74 -1.30
CA LEU A 336 47.00 8.64 -1.18
C LEU A 336 47.60 7.38 -1.84
N SER A 337 47.92 7.52 -3.14
CA SER A 337 49.09 6.83 -3.69
C SER A 337 50.33 7.60 -3.23
N ASP A 338 51.17 6.93 -2.44
CA ASP A 338 52.52 7.39 -2.11
C ASP A 338 53.22 7.95 -3.35
N THR A 339 53.57 9.24 -3.27
CA THR A 339 54.61 9.84 -4.11
C THR A 339 55.75 10.24 -3.17
N SER A 340 56.37 9.23 -2.57
CA SER A 340 57.77 9.32 -2.14
C SER A 340 58.65 8.83 -3.28
N ASP A 341 59.55 9.72 -3.70
CA ASP A 341 60.75 9.50 -4.50
C ASP A 341 60.58 9.43 -6.03
N VAL A 342 60.99 10.51 -6.73
CA VAL A 342 62.13 10.52 -7.68
C VAL A 342 62.32 11.94 -8.26
N ASN A 343 63.37 12.63 -7.79
CA ASN A 343 64.31 13.52 -8.52
C ASN A 343 65.27 14.04 -7.44
N LYS A 344 66.55 13.66 -7.31
CA LYS A 344 67.65 13.51 -8.29
C LYS A 344 67.73 14.68 -9.29
N SER A 345 68.14 15.84 -8.81
CA SER A 345 69.41 16.54 -9.14
C SER A 345 69.36 17.99 -8.68
#